data_AF-A0A3B3UB00-F1
#
_entry.id   AF-A0A3B3UB00-F1
#
_cell.length_a   1.000
_cell.length_b   1.000
_cell.length_c   1.000
_cell.angle_alpha   90.00
_cell.angle_beta   90.00
_cell.angle_gamma   90.00
#
_symmetry.space_group_name_H-M   'P 1'
#
loop_
_entity.id
_entity.type
_entity.pdbx_description
1 polymer ?
#
loop_
_entity_poly.entity_id
_entity_poly.type
_entity_poly.pdbx_seq_one_letter_code
_entity_poly.pdbx_strand_id
1 'polypeptide(L)'
;QTIIMERPSKDGEPPAVIDITTSEKVVELLNQAALIPTDEKLTVLKQVQELIINKDPSLLDNFLDEIIAFQTDRSMEVRKFVIGFIEEACKRDNELLLRLIANLNLLLKDDSVNVVKKAILSLTQLYKVALQWLVRSRSVSEMQEACWDLVSQMTGDVLNMLDSENDGVRTHAIKFTESLIVTLSPRTPESDVPKRQEGDISLDKVPGDHPYIPGESVLMSPLGDV
;
A
#
# COMPACT_ATOMS: atom_id res chain seq x y z
N GLN A 1 22.45 -64.33 -46.24
CA GLN A 1 22.52 -62.85 -46.23
C GLN A 1 21.27 -62.35 -45.54
N THR A 2 21.38 -61.99 -44.27
CA THR A 2 20.24 -61.57 -43.44
C THR A 2 20.22 -60.05 -43.40
N ILE A 3 19.14 -59.47 -43.89
CA ILE A 3 18.88 -58.02 -43.94
C ILE A 3 18.62 -57.54 -42.51
N ILE A 4 19.48 -56.67 -41.98
CA ILE A 4 19.27 -55.98 -40.71
C ILE A 4 18.40 -54.75 -41.02
N MET A 5 17.14 -54.77 -40.59
CA MET A 5 16.28 -53.58 -40.58
C MET A 5 16.73 -52.67 -39.44
N GLU A 6 17.31 -51.52 -39.77
CA GLU A 6 17.48 -50.40 -38.84
C GLU A 6 16.10 -49.95 -38.34
N ARG A 7 15.95 -49.86 -37.02
CA ARG A 7 14.79 -49.23 -36.40
C ARG A 7 14.92 -47.70 -36.55
N PRO A 8 13.85 -46.98 -36.91
CA PRO A 8 13.92 -45.53 -36.98
C PRO A 8 13.99 -44.94 -35.56
N SER A 9 14.90 -43.99 -35.38
CA SER A 9 15.05 -43.15 -34.19
C SER A 9 13.74 -42.40 -33.93
N LYS A 10 13.19 -42.53 -32.72
CA LYS A 10 12.11 -41.68 -32.22
C LYS A 10 12.72 -40.42 -31.59
N ASP A 11 13.11 -39.45 -32.41
CA ASP A 11 13.41 -38.10 -31.93
C ASP A 11 12.41 -37.14 -32.55
N GLY A 12 11.45 -36.74 -31.72
CA GLY A 12 10.35 -35.87 -32.09
C GLY A 12 9.43 -35.61 -30.91
N GLU A 13 9.97 -35.48 -29.70
CA GLU A 13 9.23 -34.82 -28.63
C GLU A 13 9.23 -33.31 -28.92
N PRO A 14 8.05 -32.66 -29.02
CA PRO A 14 8.00 -31.21 -29.10
C PRO A 14 8.66 -30.62 -27.85
N PRO A 15 9.33 -29.45 -27.95
CA PRO A 15 9.96 -28.84 -26.79
C PRO A 15 8.93 -28.70 -25.68
N ALA A 16 9.24 -29.27 -24.51
CA ALA A 16 8.42 -29.08 -23.32
C ALA A 16 8.27 -27.58 -23.12
N VAL A 17 7.03 -27.09 -23.21
CA VAL A 17 6.71 -25.73 -22.80
C VAL A 17 7.02 -25.69 -21.30
N ILE A 18 8.16 -25.11 -20.94
CA ILE A 18 8.51 -24.86 -19.55
C ILE A 18 7.46 -23.86 -19.07
N ASP A 19 6.50 -24.34 -18.31
CA ASP A 19 5.49 -23.49 -17.69
C ASP A 19 6.21 -22.71 -16.59
N ILE A 20 6.68 -21.51 -16.94
CA ILE A 20 7.41 -20.65 -16.02
C ILE A 20 6.48 -20.33 -14.87
N THR A 21 6.90 -20.64 -13.65
CA THR A 21 6.10 -20.37 -12.46
C THR A 21 5.90 -18.87 -12.29
N THR A 22 4.80 -18.45 -11.66
CA THR A 22 4.55 -17.02 -11.40
C THR A 22 5.72 -16.40 -10.61
N SER A 23 6.29 -17.13 -9.65
CA SER A 23 7.45 -16.70 -8.87
C SER A 23 8.71 -16.46 -9.73
N GLU A 24 9.07 -17.40 -10.62
CA GLU A 24 10.19 -17.22 -11.54
C GLU A 24 9.97 -16.02 -12.46
N LYS A 25 8.74 -15.80 -12.91
CA LYS A 25 8.41 -14.65 -13.74
C LYS A 25 8.58 -13.33 -13.00
N VAL A 26 8.19 -13.27 -11.73
CA VAL A 26 8.40 -12.09 -10.87
C VAL A 26 9.88 -11.81 -10.70
N VAL A 27 10.71 -12.83 -10.43
CA VAL A 27 12.17 -12.68 -10.30
C VAL A 27 12.78 -12.13 -11.60
N GLU A 28 12.39 -12.66 -12.75
CA GLU A 28 12.87 -12.18 -14.06
C GLU A 28 12.53 -10.69 -14.26
N LEU A 29 11.27 -10.31 -13.98
CA LEU A 29 10.80 -8.93 -14.13
C LEU A 29 11.51 -7.97 -13.17
N LEU A 30 11.73 -8.36 -11.91
CA LEU A 30 12.44 -7.52 -10.94
C LEU A 30 13.90 -7.30 -11.34
N ASN A 31 14.58 -8.36 -11.80
CA ASN A 31 15.94 -8.26 -12.32
C ASN A 31 16.01 -7.35 -13.55
N GLN A 32 15.01 -7.45 -14.44
CA GLN A 32 14.89 -6.54 -15.58
C GLN A 32 14.69 -5.10 -15.11
N ALA A 33 13.76 -4.86 -14.17
CA ALA A 33 13.45 -3.53 -13.64
C ALA A 33 14.66 -2.83 -13.00
N ALA A 34 15.58 -3.59 -12.40
CA ALA A 34 16.81 -3.05 -11.82
C ALA A 34 17.79 -2.47 -12.86
N LEU A 35 17.73 -2.95 -14.12
CA LEU A 35 18.69 -2.60 -15.17
C LEU A 35 18.16 -1.63 -16.22
N ILE A 36 16.83 -1.57 -16.42
CA ILE A 36 16.23 -0.78 -17.49
C ILE A 36 16.06 0.71 -17.14
N PRO A 37 16.00 1.59 -18.17
CA PRO A 37 15.69 3.01 -17.99
C PRO A 37 14.31 3.24 -17.35
N THR A 38 14.15 4.41 -16.73
CA THR A 38 12.95 4.80 -15.97
C THR A 38 11.63 4.59 -16.70
N ASP A 39 11.54 4.90 -17.99
CA ASP A 39 10.26 4.92 -18.72
C ASP A 39 9.69 3.51 -18.94
N GLU A 40 10.55 2.52 -19.12
CA GLU A 40 10.14 1.11 -19.26
C GLU A 40 9.99 0.43 -17.90
N LYS A 41 10.73 0.90 -16.88
CA LYS A 41 10.73 0.37 -15.51
C LYS A 41 9.32 0.31 -14.91
N LEU A 42 8.53 1.38 -15.08
CA LEU A 42 7.18 1.44 -14.53
C LEU A 42 6.25 0.37 -15.08
N THR A 43 6.39 0.03 -16.37
CA THR A 43 5.56 -1.00 -17.01
C THR A 43 5.88 -2.37 -16.41
N VAL A 44 7.17 -2.66 -16.22
CA VAL A 44 7.63 -3.91 -15.61
C VAL A 44 7.19 -4.02 -14.15
N LEU A 45 7.36 -2.95 -13.36
CA LEU A 45 6.94 -2.94 -11.95
C LEU A 45 5.42 -3.11 -11.78
N LYS A 46 4.60 -2.51 -12.66
CA LYS A 46 3.15 -2.73 -12.66
C LYS A 46 2.77 -4.17 -13.00
N GLN A 47 3.52 -4.85 -13.87
CA GLN A 47 3.31 -6.28 -14.12
C GLN A 47 3.62 -7.10 -12.88
N VAL A 48 4.73 -6.80 -12.18
CA VAL A 48 5.06 -7.47 -10.91
C VAL A 48 3.93 -7.27 -9.89
N GLN A 49 3.45 -6.03 -9.72
CA GLN A 49 2.31 -5.75 -8.83
C GLN A 49 1.09 -6.60 -9.18
N GLU A 50 0.70 -6.69 -10.45
CA GLU A 50 -0.44 -7.51 -10.85
C GLU A 50 -0.24 -8.99 -10.49
N LEU A 51 0.97 -9.51 -10.69
CA LEU A 51 1.29 -10.90 -10.37
C LEU A 51 1.21 -11.18 -8.87
N ILE A 52 1.76 -10.31 -8.01
CA ILE A 52 1.86 -10.57 -6.57
C ILE A 52 0.71 -10.01 -5.73
N ILE A 53 -0.09 -9.08 -6.24
CA ILE A 53 -1.27 -8.53 -5.54
C ILE A 53 -2.56 -9.24 -5.96
N ASN A 54 -2.68 -9.62 -7.24
CA ASN A 54 -3.93 -10.12 -7.81
C ASN A 54 -3.86 -11.58 -8.26
N LYS A 55 -2.83 -11.96 -9.03
CA LYS A 55 -2.74 -13.33 -9.58
C LYS A 55 -2.37 -14.36 -8.53
N ASP A 56 -1.32 -14.11 -7.76
CA ASP A 56 -0.83 -15.00 -6.71
C ASP A 56 -0.42 -14.19 -5.46
N PRO A 57 -1.39 -13.83 -4.59
CA PRO A 57 -1.15 -13.04 -3.38
C PRO A 57 -0.19 -13.69 -2.39
N SER A 58 0.04 -15.01 -2.48
CA SER A 58 0.99 -15.71 -1.59
C SER A 58 2.43 -15.28 -1.80
N LEU A 59 2.73 -14.65 -2.95
CA LEU A 59 4.05 -14.15 -3.30
C LEU A 59 4.33 -12.74 -2.74
N LEU A 60 3.32 -12.03 -2.26
CA LEU A 60 3.44 -10.64 -1.83
C LEU A 60 4.53 -10.44 -0.77
N ASP A 61 4.48 -11.24 0.30
CA ASP A 61 5.42 -11.12 1.42
C ASP A 61 6.87 -11.43 0.99
N ASN A 62 7.03 -12.36 0.05
CA ASN A 62 8.34 -12.81 -0.46
C ASN A 62 9.05 -11.76 -1.31
N PHE A 63 8.31 -10.90 -2.01
CA PHE A 63 8.86 -9.89 -2.93
C PHE A 63 8.66 -8.45 -2.46
N LEU A 64 8.25 -8.29 -1.21
CA LEU A 64 7.91 -6.98 -0.66
C LEU A 64 9.14 -6.06 -0.67
N ASP A 65 10.25 -6.54 -0.14
CA ASP A 65 11.47 -5.74 0.05
C ASP A 65 12.07 -5.30 -1.30
N GLU A 66 12.01 -6.16 -2.32
CA GLU A 66 12.48 -5.86 -3.68
C GLU A 66 11.68 -4.73 -4.34
N ILE A 67 10.36 -4.66 -4.13
CA ILE A 67 9.55 -3.56 -4.65
C ILE A 67 9.81 -2.28 -3.85
N ILE A 68 9.90 -2.38 -2.52
CA ILE A 68 10.14 -1.21 -1.65
C ILE A 68 11.51 -0.59 -1.89
N ALA A 69 12.52 -1.37 -2.31
CA ALA A 69 13.83 -0.84 -2.69
C ALA A 69 13.76 0.27 -3.77
N PHE A 70 12.72 0.30 -4.61
CA PHE A 70 12.52 1.36 -5.60
C PHE A 70 12.03 2.70 -5.02
N GLN A 71 11.77 2.79 -3.71
CA GLN A 71 11.36 4.05 -3.06
C GLN A 71 12.43 5.13 -3.13
N THR A 72 13.70 4.76 -3.32
CA THR A 72 14.82 5.69 -3.49
C THR A 72 15.20 5.89 -4.95
N ASP A 73 14.38 5.44 -5.91
CA ASP A 73 14.65 5.64 -7.33
C ASP A 73 14.65 7.14 -7.68
N ARG A 74 15.53 7.53 -8.61
CA ARG A 74 15.66 8.92 -9.06
C ARG A 74 14.38 9.44 -9.69
N SER A 75 13.61 8.55 -10.32
CA SER A 75 12.34 8.90 -10.94
C SER A 75 11.23 9.08 -9.91
N MET A 76 10.66 10.29 -9.88
CA MET A 76 9.49 10.58 -9.07
C MET A 76 8.28 9.70 -9.44
N GLU A 77 8.15 9.26 -10.70
CA GLU A 77 7.04 8.39 -11.11
C GLU A 77 7.22 6.97 -10.55
N VAL A 78 8.46 6.48 -10.43
CA VAL A 78 8.76 5.19 -9.78
C VAL A 78 8.47 5.28 -8.28
N ARG A 79 8.88 6.36 -7.62
CA ARG A 79 8.54 6.58 -6.20
C ARG A 79 7.04 6.67 -5.97
N LYS A 80 6.30 7.37 -6.84
CA LYS A 80 4.81 7.39 -6.83
C LYS A 80 4.20 6.01 -7.03
N PHE A 81 4.80 5.17 -7.87
CA PHE A 81 4.39 3.78 -8.03
C PHE A 81 4.57 3.02 -6.72
N VAL A 82 5.71 3.14 -6.03
CA VAL A 82 5.95 2.46 -4.75
C VAL A 82 4.90 2.88 -3.70
N ILE A 83 4.53 4.16 -3.64
CA ILE A 83 3.42 4.61 -2.77
C ILE A 83 2.10 3.89 -3.12
N GLY A 84 1.78 3.79 -4.41
CA GLY A 84 0.59 3.06 -4.87
C GLY A 84 0.65 1.57 -4.55
N PHE A 85 1.82 0.95 -4.64
CA PHE A 85 2.03 -0.43 -4.26
C PHE A 85 1.82 -0.65 -2.76
N ILE A 86 2.38 0.22 -1.90
CA ILE A 86 2.15 0.18 -0.44
C ILE A 86 0.65 0.24 -0.13
N GLU A 87 -0.07 1.15 -0.79
CA GLU A 87 -1.52 1.30 -0.62
C GLU A 87 -2.27 0.00 -0.93
N GLU A 88 -1.99 -0.62 -2.08
CA GLU A 88 -2.68 -1.85 -2.49
C GLU A 88 -2.26 -3.09 -1.68
N ALA A 89 -0.98 -3.18 -1.30
CA ALA A 89 -0.48 -4.25 -0.42
C ALA A 89 -1.16 -4.20 0.95
N CYS A 90 -1.25 -3.03 1.58
CA CYS A 90 -1.90 -2.87 2.88
C CYS A 90 -3.42 -3.08 2.82
N LYS A 91 -4.09 -2.78 1.70
CA LYS A 91 -5.51 -3.12 1.50
C LYS A 91 -5.73 -4.63 1.33
N ARG A 92 -4.77 -5.33 0.73
CA ARG A 92 -4.80 -6.79 0.54
C ARG A 92 -4.54 -7.52 1.85
N ASP A 93 -3.52 -7.10 2.59
CA ASP A 93 -3.14 -7.63 3.90
C ASP A 93 -2.77 -6.48 4.84
N ASN A 94 -3.59 -6.27 5.88
CA ASN A 94 -3.43 -5.14 6.80
C ASN A 94 -2.19 -5.29 7.70
N GLU A 95 -1.70 -6.52 7.94
CA GLU A 95 -0.50 -6.75 8.77
C GLU A 95 0.76 -6.16 8.12
N LEU A 96 0.80 -6.06 6.79
CA LEU A 96 1.92 -5.45 6.06
C LEU A 96 2.12 -3.98 6.40
N LEU A 97 1.10 -3.30 6.93
CA LEU A 97 1.24 -1.91 7.38
C LEU A 97 2.36 -1.76 8.42
N LEU A 98 2.54 -2.75 9.31
CA LEU A 98 3.62 -2.78 10.30
C LEU A 98 5.01 -2.64 9.67
N ARG A 99 5.21 -3.21 8.47
CA ARG A 99 6.47 -3.16 7.72
C ARG A 99 6.58 -1.95 6.79
N LEU A 100 5.45 -1.41 6.35
CA LEU A 100 5.38 -0.44 5.26
C LEU A 100 5.14 1.01 5.71
N ILE A 101 4.65 1.24 6.92
CA ILE A 101 4.29 2.59 7.37
C ILE A 101 5.50 3.54 7.43
N ALA A 102 6.67 3.04 7.84
CA ALA A 102 7.90 3.83 7.86
C ALA A 102 8.34 4.26 6.45
N ASN A 103 8.17 3.38 5.46
CA ASN A 103 8.47 3.66 4.05
C ASN A 103 7.54 4.75 3.50
N LEU A 104 6.24 4.70 3.82
CA LEU A 104 5.29 5.74 3.45
C LEU A 104 5.61 7.08 4.14
N ASN A 105 6.02 7.07 5.41
CA ASN A 105 6.45 8.29 6.12
C ASN A 105 7.66 8.95 5.46
N LEU A 106 8.64 8.17 5.00
CA LEU A 106 9.78 8.70 4.24
C LEU A 106 9.32 9.36 2.93
N LEU A 107 8.41 8.72 2.20
CA LEU A 107 7.87 9.23 0.93
C LEU A 107 6.93 10.44 1.12
N LEU A 108 6.32 10.61 2.30
CA LEU A 108 5.56 11.81 2.68
C LEU A 108 6.47 13.03 2.85
N LYS A 109 7.77 12.81 3.07
CA LYS A 109 8.82 13.83 3.27
C LYS A 109 9.73 13.97 2.04
N ASP A 110 9.28 13.50 0.89
CA ASP A 110 10.03 13.54 -0.37
C ASP A 110 10.23 14.99 -0.88
N ASP A 111 11.37 15.25 -1.51
CA ASP A 111 11.69 16.55 -2.10
C ASP A 111 10.69 16.95 -3.22
N SER A 112 10.09 15.97 -3.89
CA SER A 112 9.09 16.22 -4.92
C SER A 112 7.69 16.38 -4.33
N VAL A 113 7.12 17.58 -4.45
CA VAL A 113 5.73 17.85 -4.06
C VAL A 113 4.71 16.91 -4.73
N ASN A 114 5.03 16.35 -5.89
CA ASN A 114 4.16 15.38 -6.56
C ASN A 114 4.17 13.99 -5.90
N VAL A 115 5.32 13.60 -5.32
CA VAL A 115 5.44 12.38 -4.50
C VAL A 115 4.72 12.60 -3.17
N VAL A 116 4.94 13.75 -2.51
CA VAL A 116 4.23 14.14 -1.28
C VAL A 116 2.71 14.12 -1.47
N LYS A 117 2.18 14.74 -2.54
CA LYS A 117 0.75 14.71 -2.86
C LYS A 117 0.22 13.28 -3.02
N LYS A 118 0.99 12.38 -3.66
CA LYS A 118 0.61 10.96 -3.80
C LYS A 118 0.65 10.24 -2.45
N ALA A 119 1.62 10.54 -1.58
CA ALA A 119 1.69 10.00 -0.22
C ALA A 119 0.48 10.42 0.61
N ILE A 120 0.07 11.70 0.55
CA ILE A 120 -1.15 12.20 1.21
C ILE A 120 -2.39 11.45 0.72
N LEU A 121 -2.54 11.25 -0.60
CA LEU A 121 -3.67 10.50 -1.15
C LEU A 121 -3.71 9.06 -0.64
N SER A 122 -2.57 8.38 -0.59
CA SER A 122 -2.50 7.00 -0.11
C SER A 122 -2.73 6.91 1.39
N LEU A 123 -2.20 7.84 2.19
CA LEU A 123 -2.50 7.95 3.62
C LEU A 123 -3.99 8.20 3.86
N THR A 124 -4.67 8.97 3.00
CA THR A 124 -6.12 9.19 3.08
C THR A 124 -6.91 7.88 3.03
N GLN A 125 -6.48 6.91 2.22
CA GLN A 125 -7.11 5.59 2.16
C GLN A 125 -6.66 4.71 3.33
N LEU A 126 -5.35 4.70 3.61
CA LEU A 126 -4.76 3.82 4.60
C LEU A 126 -5.13 4.17 6.04
N TYR A 127 -5.45 5.43 6.34
CA TYR A 127 -5.92 5.82 7.67
C TYR A 127 -7.16 5.02 8.09
N LYS A 128 -8.15 4.91 7.19
CA LYS A 128 -9.38 4.13 7.43
C LYS A 128 -9.09 2.65 7.58
N VAL A 129 -8.21 2.11 6.73
CA VAL A 129 -7.79 0.71 6.77
C VAL A 129 -7.08 0.39 8.08
N ALA A 130 -6.15 1.24 8.50
CA ALA A 130 -5.39 1.10 9.75
C ALA A 130 -6.31 1.15 10.98
N LEU A 131 -7.20 2.14 11.03
CA LEU A 131 -8.16 2.28 12.13
C LEU A 131 -9.09 1.05 12.20
N GLN A 132 -9.63 0.63 11.06
CA GLN A 132 -10.51 -0.55 10.99
C GLN A 132 -9.80 -1.83 11.41
N TRP A 133 -8.52 -2.00 11.05
CA TRP A 133 -7.71 -3.15 11.44
C TRP A 133 -7.45 -3.19 12.95
N LEU A 134 -7.08 -2.05 13.55
CA LEU A 134 -6.88 -1.96 15.00
C LEU A 134 -8.17 -2.21 15.78
N VAL A 135 -9.28 -1.58 15.39
CA VAL A 135 -10.58 -1.75 16.04
C VAL A 135 -11.07 -3.20 16.01
N ARG A 136 -10.67 -3.99 15.00
CA ARG A 136 -11.02 -5.40 14.87
C ARG A 136 -10.07 -6.33 15.62
N SER A 137 -8.92 -5.83 16.05
CA SER A 137 -7.93 -6.62 16.78
C SER A 137 -8.42 -6.88 18.21
N ARG A 138 -8.43 -8.15 18.62
CA ARG A 138 -8.85 -8.54 19.99
C ARG A 138 -7.91 -8.01 21.08
N SER A 139 -6.66 -7.81 20.72
CA SER A 139 -5.59 -7.27 21.54
C SER A 139 -4.66 -6.49 20.63
N VAL A 140 -4.18 -5.35 21.08
CA VAL A 140 -3.19 -4.54 20.36
C VAL A 140 -1.81 -4.90 20.92
N SER A 141 -0.89 -5.30 20.03
CA SER A 141 0.51 -5.55 20.39
C SER A 141 1.33 -4.27 20.36
N GLU A 142 2.49 -4.24 21.05
CA GLU A 142 3.40 -3.07 21.04
C GLU A 142 3.79 -2.61 19.61
N MET A 143 3.92 -3.55 18.67
CA MET A 143 4.22 -3.23 17.27
C MET A 143 3.05 -2.55 16.57
N GLN A 144 1.82 -2.95 16.89
CA GLN A 144 0.60 -2.31 16.38
C GLN A 144 0.39 -0.93 16.99
N GLU A 145 0.69 -0.75 18.28
CA GLU A 145 0.69 0.55 18.96
C GLU A 145 1.68 1.51 18.29
N ALA A 146 2.95 1.08 18.13
CA ALA A 146 3.98 1.90 17.47
C ALA A 146 3.62 2.23 16.00
N CYS A 147 2.98 1.30 15.29
CA CYS A 147 2.47 1.55 13.94
C CYS A 147 1.37 2.63 13.94
N TRP A 148 0.42 2.54 14.87
CA TRP A 148 -0.64 3.54 15.01
C TRP A 148 -0.11 4.91 15.42
N ASP A 149 0.88 4.96 16.29
CA ASP A 149 1.54 6.20 16.70
C ASP A 149 2.20 6.89 15.50
N LEU A 150 2.84 6.11 14.62
CA LEU A 150 3.41 6.63 13.39
C LEU A 150 2.33 7.13 12.42
N VAL A 151 1.21 6.40 12.26
CA VAL A 151 0.05 6.86 11.47
C VAL A 151 -0.51 8.16 12.05
N SER A 152 -0.60 8.27 13.38
CA SER A 152 -1.10 9.46 14.09
C SER A 152 -0.15 10.65 13.92
N GLN A 153 1.16 10.42 14.01
CA GLN A 153 2.17 11.44 13.71
C GLN A 153 2.04 11.92 12.26
N MET A 154 1.99 11.00 11.29
CA MET A 154 1.84 11.34 9.87
C MET A 154 0.54 12.11 9.61
N THR A 155 -0.52 11.82 10.35
CA THR A 155 -1.79 12.57 10.31
C THR A 155 -1.55 14.03 10.74
N GLY A 156 -0.85 14.25 11.86
CA GLY A 156 -0.44 15.59 12.30
C GLY A 156 0.43 16.32 11.28
N ASP A 157 1.41 15.62 10.69
CA ASP A 157 2.26 16.18 9.63
C ASP A 157 1.43 16.67 8.42
N VAL A 158 0.42 15.92 7.99
CA VAL A 158 -0.48 16.34 6.89
C VAL A 158 -1.41 17.48 7.31
N LEU A 159 -1.88 17.54 8.55
CA LEU A 159 -2.66 18.69 9.04
C LEU A 159 -1.83 19.98 9.03
N ASN A 160 -0.56 19.92 9.42
CA ASN A 160 0.36 21.06 9.30
C ASN A 160 0.59 21.49 7.84
N MET A 161 0.42 20.57 6.86
CA MET A 161 0.51 20.91 5.43
C MET A 161 -0.70 21.70 4.91
N LEU A 162 -1.75 21.94 5.70
CA LEU A 162 -2.81 22.90 5.37
C LEU A 162 -2.25 24.31 5.17
N ASP A 163 -1.15 24.65 5.83
CA ASP A 163 -0.44 25.93 5.72
C ASP A 163 0.75 25.88 4.73
N SER A 164 0.87 24.83 3.92
CA SER A 164 1.96 24.71 2.94
C SER A 164 1.94 25.83 1.90
N GLU A 165 3.09 26.37 1.50
CA GLU A 165 3.18 27.32 0.38
C GLU A 165 2.80 26.70 -0.98
N ASN A 166 2.77 25.37 -1.11
CA ASN A 166 2.38 24.70 -2.34
C ASN A 166 0.86 24.45 -2.39
N ASP A 167 0.16 25.15 -3.29
CA ASP A 167 -1.30 25.02 -3.50
C ASP A 167 -1.76 23.58 -3.71
N GLY A 168 -0.96 22.81 -4.45
CA GLY A 168 -1.24 21.41 -4.73
C GLY A 168 -1.18 20.56 -3.46
N VAL A 169 -0.20 20.79 -2.59
CA VAL A 169 -0.09 20.10 -1.30
C VAL A 169 -1.26 20.49 -0.39
N ARG A 170 -1.55 21.78 -0.24
CA ARG A 170 -2.72 22.25 0.55
C ARG A 170 -4.03 21.61 0.10
N THR A 171 -4.25 21.54 -1.21
CA THR A 171 -5.45 20.90 -1.79
C THR A 171 -5.58 19.43 -1.38
N HIS A 172 -4.47 18.70 -1.29
CA HIS A 172 -4.48 17.30 -0.86
C HIS A 172 -4.63 17.16 0.66
N ALA A 173 -4.01 18.04 1.43
CA ALA A 173 -4.19 18.11 2.88
C ALA A 173 -5.66 18.40 3.27
N ILE A 174 -6.35 19.27 2.54
CA ILE A 174 -7.79 19.53 2.73
C ILE A 174 -8.61 18.25 2.51
N LYS A 175 -8.36 17.52 1.42
CA LYS A 175 -9.07 16.25 1.15
C LYS A 175 -8.79 15.18 2.20
N PHE A 176 -7.55 15.10 2.67
CA PHE A 176 -7.20 14.23 3.78
C PHE A 176 -7.98 14.61 5.05
N THR A 177 -8.01 15.90 5.38
CA THR A 177 -8.71 16.43 6.56
C THR A 177 -10.22 16.18 6.48
N GLU A 178 -10.84 16.39 5.32
CA GLU A 178 -12.24 16.05 5.08
C GLU A 178 -12.50 14.56 5.35
N SER A 179 -11.68 13.69 4.76
CA SER A 179 -11.79 12.24 4.97
C SER A 179 -11.56 11.84 6.43
N LEU A 180 -10.64 12.50 7.13
CA LEU A 180 -10.35 12.29 8.54
C LEU A 180 -11.58 12.65 9.39
N ILE A 181 -12.16 13.83 9.19
CA ILE A 181 -13.37 14.28 9.90
C ILE A 181 -14.52 13.29 9.68
N VAL A 182 -14.76 12.86 8.44
CA VAL A 182 -15.82 11.87 8.15
C VAL A 182 -15.55 10.52 8.82
N THR A 183 -14.29 10.09 8.87
CA THR A 183 -13.90 8.82 9.51
C THR A 183 -14.03 8.90 11.03
N LEU A 184 -13.73 10.05 11.62
CA LEU A 184 -13.74 10.28 13.06
C LEU A 184 -15.03 10.93 13.57
N SER A 185 -16.08 10.94 12.76
CA SER A 185 -17.43 11.34 13.17
C SER A 185 -18.35 10.11 13.18
N PRO A 186 -19.31 10.02 14.13
CA PRO A 186 -20.28 8.94 14.12
C PRO A 186 -21.29 9.16 12.98
N ARG A 187 -21.66 8.08 12.30
CA ARG A 187 -22.78 8.11 11.35
C ARG A 187 -24.11 8.16 12.12
N THR A 188 -25.06 8.89 11.55
CA THR A 188 -26.44 8.99 12.05
C THR A 188 -27.41 8.44 11.00
N PRO A 189 -28.69 8.18 11.34
CA PRO A 189 -29.71 7.78 10.37
C PRO A 189 -29.87 8.74 9.18
N GLU A 190 -29.52 10.01 9.36
CA GLU A 190 -29.57 11.07 8.33
C GLU A 190 -28.29 11.19 7.50
N SER A 191 -27.24 10.42 7.82
CA SER A 191 -25.97 10.46 7.09
C SER A 191 -26.13 9.89 5.68
N ASP A 192 -25.89 10.71 4.66
CA ASP A 192 -25.83 10.28 3.26
C ASP A 192 -24.44 9.71 2.93
N VAL A 193 -24.29 8.39 3.05
CA VAL A 193 -23.03 7.69 2.81
C VAL A 193 -23.01 7.14 1.38
N PRO A 194 -22.04 7.54 0.53
CA PRO A 194 -21.90 6.96 -0.80
C PRO A 194 -21.69 5.45 -0.74
N LYS A 195 -22.32 4.69 -1.66
CA LYS A 195 -22.21 3.21 -1.72
C LYS A 195 -20.78 2.67 -1.60
N ARG A 196 -19.82 3.34 -2.25
CA ARG A 196 -18.40 2.96 -2.22
C ARG A 196 -17.73 3.10 -0.83
N GLN A 197 -18.35 3.81 0.10
CA GLN A 197 -17.86 4.10 1.46
C GLN A 197 -18.69 3.42 2.55
N GLU A 198 -19.72 2.64 2.21
CA GLU A 198 -20.56 1.95 3.20
C GLU A 198 -19.74 1.04 4.12
N GLY A 199 -18.74 0.35 3.54
CA GLY A 199 -17.81 -0.53 4.22
C GLY A 199 -16.75 0.17 5.08
N ASP A 200 -16.55 1.48 4.92
CA ASP A 200 -15.54 2.23 5.67
C ASP A 200 -15.91 2.28 7.17
N ILE A 201 -14.88 2.31 8.00
CA ILE A 201 -15.01 2.59 9.43
C ILE A 201 -15.48 4.04 9.67
N SER A 202 -16.22 4.23 10.75
CA SER A 202 -16.68 5.52 11.28
C SER A 202 -16.72 5.42 12.81
N LEU A 203 -16.81 6.55 13.51
CA LEU A 203 -16.65 6.55 14.97
C LEU A 203 -17.70 5.72 15.71
N ASP A 204 -18.92 5.61 15.17
CA ASP A 204 -20.02 4.77 15.70
C ASP A 204 -19.69 3.28 15.73
N LYS A 205 -18.67 2.85 14.98
CA LYS A 205 -18.19 1.45 14.93
C LYS A 205 -17.01 1.18 15.87
N VAL A 206 -16.49 2.20 16.57
CA VAL A 206 -15.38 2.06 17.51
C VAL A 206 -15.92 1.74 18.91
N PRO A 207 -15.53 0.61 19.54
CA PRO A 207 -15.95 0.29 20.89
C PRO A 207 -15.45 1.33 21.90
N GLY A 208 -16.33 1.80 22.79
CA GLY A 208 -15.96 2.79 23.81
C GLY A 208 -14.96 2.27 24.85
N ASP A 209 -14.83 0.95 24.99
CA ASP A 209 -13.92 0.23 25.87
C ASP A 209 -12.69 -0.32 25.14
N HIS A 210 -12.41 0.13 23.90
CA HIS A 210 -11.28 -0.34 23.14
C HIS A 210 -9.95 -0.02 23.85
N PRO A 211 -9.04 -0.99 24.04
CA PRO A 211 -7.90 -0.88 24.96
C PRO A 211 -6.88 0.20 24.59
N TYR A 212 -6.79 0.55 23.30
CA TYR A 212 -5.80 1.51 22.78
C TYR A 212 -6.40 2.73 22.07
N ILE A 213 -7.68 2.67 21.68
CA ILE A 213 -8.32 3.71 20.86
C ILE A 213 -9.51 4.22 21.65
N PRO A 214 -9.35 5.26 22.48
CA PRO A 214 -10.47 5.73 23.30
C PRO A 214 -11.48 6.42 22.39
N GLY A 215 -12.74 5.98 22.43
CA GLY A 215 -13.80 6.43 21.52
C GLY A 215 -14.03 7.95 21.48
N GLU A 216 -13.65 8.69 22.53
CA GLU A 216 -13.75 10.15 22.58
C GLU A 216 -12.42 10.87 22.29
N SER A 217 -11.26 10.19 22.36
CA SER A 217 -9.94 10.83 22.27
C SER A 217 -9.23 10.65 20.92
N VAL A 218 -9.78 9.87 19.98
CA VAL A 218 -9.23 9.78 18.60
C VAL A 218 -9.22 11.16 17.93
N LEU A 219 -10.14 12.04 18.32
CA LEU A 219 -10.19 13.43 17.89
C LEU A 219 -9.12 14.32 18.56
N MET A 220 -8.61 13.95 19.74
CA MET A 220 -7.73 14.80 20.54
C MET A 220 -6.24 14.50 20.37
N SER A 221 -5.82 13.34 19.85
CA SER A 221 -4.37 13.08 19.72
C SER A 221 -3.69 13.84 18.56
N PRO A 222 -4.30 14.09 17.39
CA PRO A 222 -3.65 14.88 16.32
C PRO A 222 -3.97 16.38 16.41
N LEU A 223 -4.99 16.78 17.17
CA LEU A 223 -5.48 18.15 17.29
C LEU A 223 -5.24 18.76 18.69
N GLY A 224 -4.62 18.00 19.60
CA GLY A 224 -4.58 18.30 21.03
C GLY A 224 -3.54 19.32 21.49
N ASP A 225 -2.66 19.82 20.60
CA ASP A 225 -1.66 20.84 20.93
C ASP A 225 -1.40 21.79 19.74
N VAL A 226 -2.47 22.33 19.15
CA VAL A 226 -2.41 23.55 18.32
C VAL A 226 -3.10 24.70 19.06
#